data_AF-A0A6G1AE05-F1
#
_entry.id   AF-A0A6G1AE05-F1
#
_cell.length_a   1.000
_cell.length_b   1.000
_cell.length_c   1.000
_cell.angle_alpha   90.00
_cell.angle_beta   90.00
_cell.angle_gamma   90.00
#
_symmetry.space_group_name_H-M   'P 1'
#
loop_
_entity.id
_entity.type
_entity.pdbx_description
1 polymer ?
#
loop_
_entity_poly.entity_id
_entity_poly.type
_entity_poly.pdbx_seq_one_letter_code
_entity_poly.pdbx_strand_id
1 'polypeptide(L)' 'MPSRGSRPEDGAGLSSADNSTPHKEDLSSKIKEQKIVVDELSNLKKNRKVYRQQQNSNIFFLADRTEMLSESKS' A
#
# COMPACT_ATOMS: atom_id res chain seq x y z
N MET A 1 42.47 -34.75 20.35
CA MET A 1 43.06 -33.92 19.28
C MET A 1 41.95 -33.57 18.29
N PRO A 2 41.43 -32.33 18.22
CA PRO A 2 40.54 -31.92 17.14
C PRO A 2 41.35 -31.28 16.00
N SER A 3 41.28 -31.84 14.80
CA SER A 3 41.87 -31.26 13.58
C SER A 3 40.87 -30.38 12.84
N ARG A 4 41.40 -29.27 12.32
CA ARG A 4 40.76 -28.19 11.54
C ARG A 4 40.05 -28.66 10.27
N GLY A 5 38.92 -28.03 9.99
CA GLY A 5 38.38 -27.69 8.67
C GLY A 5 37.05 -26.95 8.86
N SER A 6 36.61 -25.95 8.10
CA SER A 6 37.19 -25.04 7.09
C SER A 6 36.07 -24.03 6.81
N ARG A 7 36.36 -22.73 6.96
CA ARG A 7 35.76 -21.50 6.36
C ARG A 7 34.26 -21.47 5.96
N PRO A 8 33.51 -20.41 6.35
CA PRO A 8 32.16 -20.14 5.85
C PRO A 8 32.23 -19.33 4.55
N GLU A 9 31.60 -19.78 3.47
CA GLU A 9 31.29 -18.90 2.33
C GLU A 9 30.01 -19.38 1.62
N ASP A 10 29.25 -18.37 1.22
CA ASP A 10 28.37 -18.34 0.05
C ASP A 10 27.01 -19.02 0.11
N GLY A 11 26.01 -18.17 0.34
CA GLY A 11 24.62 -18.45 0.05
C GLY A 11 23.70 -17.25 0.27
N ALA A 12 24.18 -16.03 0.02
CA ALA A 12 23.29 -14.90 -0.18
C ALA A 12 22.33 -15.25 -1.33
N GLY A 13 21.03 -15.13 -1.07
CA GLY A 13 20.02 -15.27 -2.11
C GLY A 13 19.30 -16.62 -2.14
N LEU A 14 18.71 -17.04 -1.02
CA LEU A 14 17.34 -17.54 -1.16
C LEU A 14 16.45 -16.30 -1.22
N SER A 15 16.44 -15.69 -2.41
CA SER A 15 15.35 -14.85 -2.89
C SER A 15 14.08 -15.57 -2.49
N SER A 16 13.40 -15.03 -1.47
CA SER A 16 12.16 -15.58 -0.93
C SER A 16 11.27 -15.88 -2.11
N ALA A 17 11.15 -17.18 -2.39
CA ALA A 17 10.34 -17.71 -3.46
C ALA A 17 8.96 -17.05 -3.36
N ASP A 18 8.49 -16.64 -4.53
CA ASP A 18 7.17 -16.11 -4.83
C ASP A 18 6.13 -16.37 -3.73
N ASN A 19 5.95 -15.36 -2.88
CA ASN A 19 4.75 -15.25 -2.05
C ASN A 19 3.65 -14.53 -2.85
N SER A 20 3.44 -14.93 -4.11
CA SER A 20 2.32 -14.50 -4.96
C SER A 20 1.05 -15.22 -4.54
N THR A 21 0.65 -14.99 -3.29
CA THR A 21 -0.73 -15.30 -2.91
C THR A 21 -1.59 -14.15 -3.42
N PRO A 22 -2.77 -14.41 -4.01
CA PRO A 22 -3.70 -13.37 -4.47
C PRO A 22 -3.93 -12.28 -3.41
N HIS A 23 -3.94 -12.68 -2.13
CA HIS A 23 -4.03 -11.77 -1.00
C HIS A 23 -2.90 -10.73 -0.89
N LYS A 24 -1.66 -11.10 -1.21
CA LYS A 24 -0.53 -10.16 -1.17
C LYS A 24 -0.63 -9.13 -2.31
N GLU A 25 -1.09 -9.56 -3.48
CA GLU A 25 -1.29 -8.70 -4.65
C GLU A 25 -2.45 -7.72 -4.43
N ASP A 26 -3.58 -8.21 -3.90
CA ASP A 26 -4.73 -7.39 -3.49
C ASP A 26 -4.32 -6.34 -2.45
N LEU A 27 -3.56 -6.75 -1.43
CA LEU A 27 -3.07 -5.84 -0.41
C LEU A 27 -2.12 -4.79 -1.01
N SER A 28 -1.22 -5.19 -1.91
CA SER A 28 -0.30 -4.28 -2.59
C SER A 28 -1.05 -3.25 -3.45
N SER A 29 -2.15 -3.66 -4.08
CA SER A 29 -2.99 -2.80 -4.91
C SER A 29 -3.72 -1.78 -4.05
N LYS A 30 -4.30 -2.21 -2.92
CA LYS A 30 -4.92 -1.32 -1.93
C LYS A 30 -3.94 -0.27 -1.37
N ILE A 31 -2.71 -0.69 -1.05
CA ILE A 31 -1.66 0.23 -0.57
C ILE A 31 -1.30 1.27 -1.63
N LYS A 32 -1.15 0.84 -2.90
CA LYS A 32 -0.88 1.76 -4.02
C LYS A 32 -2.01 2.76 -4.22
N GLU A 33 -3.25 2.27 -4.19
CA GLU A 33 -4.46 3.10 -4.32
C GLU A 33 -4.54 4.13 -3.19
N GLN A 34 -4.37 3.70 -1.94
CA GLN A 34 -4.39 4.59 -0.78
C GLN A 34 -3.32 5.70 -0.89
N LYS A 35 -2.12 5.37 -1.38
CA LYS A 35 -1.06 6.35 -1.63
C LYS A 35 -1.46 7.38 -2.69
N ILE A 36 -2.06 6.93 -3.79
CA ILE A 36 -2.56 7.82 -4.85
C ILE A 36 -3.64 8.75 -4.28
N VAL A 37 -4.60 8.22 -3.53
CA VAL A 37 -5.67 9.02 -2.91
C VAL A 37 -5.09 10.10 -1.98
N VAL A 38 -4.10 9.78 -1.16
CA VAL A 38 -3.45 10.75 -0.27
C VAL A 38 -2.77 11.86 -1.07
N ASP A 39 -2.04 11.53 -2.14
CA ASP A 39 -1.34 12.51 -2.97
C ASP A 39 -2.33 13.44 -3.70
N GLU A 40 -3.34 12.87 -4.36
CA GLU A 40 -4.38 13.60 -5.06
C GLU A 40 -5.14 14.55 -4.12
N LEU A 41 -5.58 14.07 -2.94
CA LEU A 41 -6.28 14.92 -1.96
C LEU A 41 -5.38 16.02 -1.38
N SER A 42 -4.08 15.76 -1.24
CA SER A 42 -3.12 16.75 -0.73
C SER A 42 -2.86 17.85 -1.75
N ASN A 43 -2.72 17.49 -3.03
CA ASN A 43 -2.51 18.41 -4.14
C ASN A 43 -3.79 19.11 -4.61
N LEU A 44 -4.96 18.64 -4.17
CA LEU A 44 -6.25 19.24 -4.48
C LEU A 44 -6.38 20.66 -3.91
N LYS A 45 -6.80 21.61 -4.76
CA LYS A 45 -7.07 23.01 -4.35
C LYS A 45 -8.14 23.06 -3.26
N LYS A 46 -7.93 23.89 -2.23
CA LYS A 46 -8.72 23.96 -0.99
C LYS A 46 -10.25 24.04 -1.14
N ASN A 47 -10.77 24.65 -2.21
CA ASN A 47 -12.21 24.88 -2.41
C ASN A 47 -12.85 23.93 -3.43
N ARG A 48 -12.16 22.86 -3.81
CA ARG A 48 -12.71 21.84 -4.70
C ARG A 48 -13.58 20.89 -3.89
N LYS A 49 -14.71 20.49 -4.49
CA LYS A 49 -15.61 19.50 -3.91
C LYS A 49 -14.97 18.12 -4.04
N VAL A 50 -14.96 17.37 -2.95
CA VAL A 50 -14.55 15.97 -2.93
C VAL A 50 -15.81 15.13 -2.80
N TYR A 51 -15.89 14.07 -3.58
CA TYR A 51 -17.02 13.15 -3.52
C TYR A 51 -16.52 11.74 -3.21
N ARG A 52 -17.19 11.07 -2.27
CA ARG A 52 -16.93 9.68 -1.91
C ARG A 52 -17.99 8.78 -2.51
N GLN A 53 -17.56 7.74 -3.20
CA GLN A 53 -18.45 6.72 -3.75
C GLN A 53 -18.95 5.79 -2.64
N GLN A 54 -20.24 5.48 -2.66
CA GLN A 54 -20.82 4.44 -1.83
C GLN A 54 -20.39 3.05 -2.34
N GLN A 55 -20.08 2.12 -1.44
CA GLN A 55 -19.72 0.75 -1.83
C GLN A 55 -20.83 0.08 -2.63
N ASN A 56 -20.44 -0.66 -3.67
CA ASN A 56 -21.32 -1.44 -4.54
C ASN A 56 -22.42 -0.61 -5.24
N SER A 57 -22.16 0.69 -5.42
CA SER A 57 -23.10 1.62 -6.04
C SER A 57 -22.35 2.72 -6.80
N ASN A 58 -23.04 3.40 -7.71
CA ASN A 58 -22.51 4.56 -8.44
C ASN A 58 -23.02 5.88 -7.83
N ILE A 59 -23.37 5.87 -6.54
CA ILE A 59 -23.79 7.06 -5.80
C ILE A 59 -22.57 7.70 -5.14
N PHE A 60 -22.49 9.03 -5.25
CA PHE A 60 -21.39 9.84 -4.73
C PHE A 60 -21.91 10.87 -3.74
N PHE A 61 -21.35 10.89 -2.53
CA PHE A 61 -21.68 11.85 -1.48
C PHE A 61 -20.61 12.91 -1.36
N LEU A 62 -21.02 14.17 -1.12
CA LEU A 62 -20.08 15.23 -0.80
C LEU A 62 -19.41 14.91 0.53
N ALA A 63 -18.07 14.95 0.56
CA ALA A 63 -17.29 14.65 1.75
C ALA A 63 -16.33 15.80 2.06
N ASP A 64 -15.98 15.94 3.34
CA ASP A 64 -14.96 16.90 3.75
C ASP A 64 -13.57 16.43 3.32
N ARG A 65 -12.80 17.34 2.72
CA ARG A 65 -11.46 17.03 2.20
C ARG A 65 -10.51 16.63 3.34
N THR A 66 -10.59 17.32 4.47
CA THR A 66 -9.71 17.11 5.63
C THR A 66 -10.00 15.76 6.29
N GLU A 67 -11.27 15.43 6.46
CA GLU A 67 -11.73 14.12 6.92
C GLU A 67 -11.24 13.00 5.99
N MET A 68 -11.48 13.09 4.67
CA MET A 68 -11.04 12.06 3.72
C MET A 68 -9.52 11.88 3.69
N LEU A 69 -8.75 12.96 3.84
CA LEU A 69 -7.31 12.89 3.91
C LEU A 69 -6.83 12.20 5.19
N SER A 70 -7.54 12.37 6.31
CA SER A 70 -7.23 11.70 7.57
C SER A 70 -7.55 10.21 7.53
N GLU A 71 -8.70 9.82 6.98
CA GLU A 71 -9.08 8.42 6.76
C GLU A 71 -8.07 7.68 5.87
N SER A 72 -7.61 8.34 4.81
CA SER A 72 -6.69 7.74 3.83
C SER A 72 -5.25 7.62 4.34
N LYS A 73 -4.90 8.25 5.47
CA LYS A 73 -3.56 8.13 6.08
C LYS A 73 -3.49 7.06 7.16
N SER A 74 -4.64 6.61 7.65
CA SER A 74 -4.74 5.59 8.69
C SER A 74 -4.62 4.18 8.14
#